data_AF-A0A950R2U6-F1
#
_entry.id   AF-A0A950R2U6-F1
#
_cell.length_a   1.000
_cell.length_b   1.000
_cell.length_c   1.000
_cell.angle_alpha   90.00
_cell.angle_beta   90.00
_cell.angle_gamma   90.00
#
_symmetry.space_group_name_H-M   'P 1'
#
loop_
_entity.id
_entity.type
_entity.pdbx_description
1 polymer ?
#
loop_
_entity_poly.entity_id
_entity_poly.type
_entity_poly.pdbx_seq_one_letter_code
_entity_poly.pdbx_strand_id
1 'polypeptide(L)'
;MQRVIGPNLAFFLAITGILAIYCEFIRPGRILPGAIGSACLASGIYSLWRHSPGRTGLVLMATAALLFIIEAVSYTHFVAGISGTVAFAAGSCVLYAGSRRIAPALGISLSVAFGATTTLLAYAGRKARENKRSDL
;
A
#
# COMPACT_ATOMS: atom_id res chain seq x y z
N MET A 1 31.01 -3.51 0.88
CA MET A 1 29.96 -4.45 1.35
C MET A 1 28.58 -3.85 1.04
N GLN A 2 27.97 -4.17 -0.11
CA GLN A 2 26.58 -3.78 -0.37
C GLN A 2 25.67 -4.78 0.35
N ARG A 3 25.11 -4.37 1.50
CA ARG A 3 24.07 -5.13 2.19
C ARG A 3 22.85 -5.18 1.28
N VAL A 4 22.62 -6.32 0.63
CA VAL A 4 21.44 -6.52 -0.20
C VAL A 4 20.23 -6.55 0.73
N ILE A 5 19.34 -5.57 0.60
CA ILE A 5 18.06 -5.51 1.30
C ILE A 5 17.24 -6.72 0.85
N GLY A 6 16.96 -7.67 1.74
CA GLY A 6 16.14 -8.83 1.41
C GLY A 6 14.70 -8.47 1.07
N PRO A 7 13.94 -9.37 0.42
CA PRO A 7 12.58 -9.12 -0.06
C PRO A 7 11.60 -8.71 1.06
N ASN A 8 11.76 -9.24 2.27
CA ASN A 8 10.97 -8.83 3.45
C ASN A 8 11.15 -7.35 3.79
N LEU A 9 12.40 -6.90 3.85
CA LEU A 9 12.72 -5.52 4.21
C LEU A 9 12.35 -4.57 3.07
N ALA A 10 12.56 -4.99 1.81
CA ALA A 10 12.13 -4.23 0.64
C ALA A 10 10.62 -3.99 0.62
N PHE A 11 9.82 -5.02 0.94
CA PHE A 11 8.38 -4.93 1.04
C PHE A 11 7.93 -4.05 2.22
N PHE A 12 8.58 -4.18 3.37
CA PHE A 12 8.34 -3.30 4.52
C PHE A 12 8.61 -1.83 4.20
N LEU A 13 9.75 -1.52 3.57
CA LEU A 13 10.12 -0.17 3.12
C LEU A 13 9.10 0.39 2.13
N ALA A 14 8.66 -0.41 1.16
CA ALA A 14 7.65 0.02 0.19
C ALA A 14 6.33 0.41 0.90
N ILE A 15 5.79 -0.43 1.77
CA ILE A 15 4.50 -0.14 2.43
C ILE A 15 4.61 1.02 3.41
N THR A 16 5.65 1.03 4.25
CA THR A 16 5.88 2.15 5.18
C THR A 16 6.14 3.46 4.45
N GLY A 17 6.80 3.44 3.30
CA GLY A 17 6.98 4.60 2.44
C GLY A 17 5.65 5.18 1.95
N ILE A 18 4.74 4.33 1.46
CA ILE A 18 3.40 4.77 1.05
C ILE A 18 2.61 5.31 2.24
N LEU A 19 2.65 4.63 3.40
CA LEU A 19 1.97 5.09 4.62
C LEU A 19 2.51 6.43 5.13
N ALA A 20 3.82 6.67 5.03
CA ALA A 20 4.42 7.95 5.40
C ALA A 20 3.98 9.08 4.47
N ILE A 21 3.90 8.81 3.16
CA ILE A 21 3.30 9.73 2.19
C ILE A 21 1.83 10.00 2.54
N TYR A 22 1.05 8.97 2.91
CA TYR A 22 -0.33 9.17 3.36
C TYR A 22 -0.47 10.06 4.60
N CYS A 23 0.46 9.98 5.55
CA CYS A 23 0.44 10.86 6.72
C CYS A 23 0.53 12.36 6.36
N GLU A 24 1.24 12.72 5.29
CA GLU A 24 1.29 14.11 4.82
C GLU A 24 -0.06 14.58 4.25
N PHE A 25 -0.77 13.69 3.54
CA PHE A 25 -2.09 14.01 2.97
C PHE A 25 -3.17 14.27 4.03
N ILE A 26 -3.05 13.70 5.23
CA ILE A 26 -4.02 13.91 6.32
C ILE A 26 -3.87 15.30 6.94
N ARG A 27 -2.65 15.82 7.03
CA ARG A 27 -2.36 17.15 7.59
C ARG A 27 -1.42 17.91 6.66
N PRO A 28 -1.95 18.66 5.68
CA PRO A 28 -1.13 19.42 4.76
C PRO A 28 -0.25 20.41 5.52
N GLY A 29 1.05 20.45 5.21
CA GLY A 29 2.04 21.33 5.85
C GLY A 29 3.19 20.62 6.56
N ARG A 30 3.20 19.29 6.64
CA ARG A 30 4.33 18.50 7.13
C ARG A 30 5.09 17.86 5.97
N ILE A 31 6.12 18.53 5.48
CA ILE A 31 6.96 18.09 4.34
C ILE A 31 7.86 16.88 4.71
N LEU A 32 8.24 16.77 5.99
CA LEU A 32 9.11 15.71 6.50
C LEU A 32 8.63 14.28 6.19
N PRO A 33 7.38 13.88 6.53
CA PRO A 33 6.91 12.52 6.29
C PRO A 33 6.87 12.13 4.81
N GLY A 34 6.49 13.01 3.88
CA GLY A 34 6.51 12.69 2.45
C GLY A 34 7.91 12.61 1.85
N ALA A 35 8.83 13.46 2.27
CA ALA A 35 10.22 13.39 1.83
C ALA A 35 10.88 12.06 2.27
N ILE A 36 10.70 11.69 3.54
CA ILE A 36 11.22 10.41 4.07
C ILE A 36 10.47 9.23 3.43
N GLY A 37 9.15 9.35 3.28
CA GLY A 37 8.30 8.33 2.68
C GLY A 37 8.65 8.04 1.22
N SER A 38 8.88 9.08 0.41
CA SER A 38 9.28 8.95 -0.99
C SER A 38 10.65 8.31 -1.16
N ALA A 39 11.63 8.67 -0.34
CA ALA A 39 12.95 8.03 -0.33
C ALA A 39 12.86 6.53 0.05
N CYS A 40 12.04 6.22 1.06
CA CYS A 40 11.78 4.86 1.52
C CYS A 40 11.07 4.03 0.44
N LEU A 41 10.04 4.60 -0.18
CA LEU A 41 9.26 3.99 -1.25
C LEU A 41 10.13 3.70 -2.48
N ALA A 42 10.92 4.69 -2.92
CA ALA A 42 11.83 4.53 -4.05
C ALA A 42 12.85 3.40 -3.81
N SER A 43 13.44 3.37 -2.62
CA SER A 43 14.40 2.33 -2.22
C SER A 43 13.76 0.94 -2.11
N GLY A 44 12.53 0.87 -1.58
CA GLY A 44 11.75 -0.35 -1.46
C GLY A 44 11.37 -0.92 -2.82
N ILE A 45 10.81 -0.10 -3.71
CA ILE A 45 10.44 -0.50 -5.08
C ILE A 45 11.66 -0.96 -5.87
N TYR A 46 12.76 -0.20 -5.83
CA TYR A 46 14.00 -0.58 -6.50
C TYR A 46 14.51 -1.95 -6.03
N SER A 47 14.48 -2.17 -4.71
CA SER A 47 14.87 -3.44 -4.11
C SER A 47 13.93 -4.58 -4.54
N LEU A 48 12.62 -4.36 -4.53
CA LEU A 48 11.64 -5.36 -4.99
C LEU A 48 11.87 -5.74 -6.45
N TRP A 49 12.11 -4.76 -7.33
CA TRP A 49 12.36 -4.99 -8.75
C TRP A 49 13.63 -5.80 -8.99
N ARG A 50 14.71 -5.47 -8.25
CA ARG A 50 15.98 -6.22 -8.30
C ARG A 50 15.85 -7.68 -7.89
N HIS A 51 14.88 -8.02 -7.04
CA HIS A 51 14.63 -9.40 -6.61
C HIS A 51 13.85 -10.24 -7.63
N SER A 52 13.49 -9.68 -8.79
CA SER A 52 12.73 -10.33 -9.87
C SER A 52 11.39 -10.88 -9.38
N PRO A 53 10.38 -10.01 -9.20
CA PRO A 53 9.08 -10.42 -8.70
C PRO A 53 8.34 -11.32 -9.69
N GLY A 54 7.60 -12.30 -9.17
CA GLY A 54 6.78 -13.21 -9.95
C GLY A 54 5.60 -12.49 -10.60
N ARG A 55 5.28 -12.85 -11.85
CA ARG A 55 4.20 -12.22 -12.63
C ARG A 55 2.84 -12.35 -11.95
N THR A 56 2.55 -13.51 -11.35
CA THR A 56 1.29 -13.76 -10.64
C THR A 56 1.09 -12.79 -9.47
N GLY A 57 2.13 -12.60 -8.66
CA GLY A 57 2.07 -11.65 -7.54
C GLY A 57 1.94 -10.20 -8.02
N LEU A 58 2.62 -9.82 -9.10
CA LEU A 58 2.45 -8.48 -9.71
C LEU A 58 1.02 -8.22 -10.19
N VAL A 59 0.40 -9.21 -10.84
CA VAL A 59 -1.01 -9.09 -11.28
C VAL A 59 -1.92 -8.89 -10.07
N LEU A 60 -1.77 -9.68 -9.01
CA LEU A 60 -2.55 -9.54 -7.78
C LEU A 60 -2.33 -8.19 -7.09
N MET A 61 -1.09 -7.70 -7.04
CA MET A 61 -0.74 -6.37 -6.52
C MET A 61 -1.41 -5.25 -7.32
N ALA A 62 -1.41 -5.36 -8.65
CA ALA A 62 -2.08 -4.41 -9.53
C ALA A 62 -3.60 -4.45 -9.35
N THR A 63 -4.20 -5.64 -9.26
CA THR A 63 -5.63 -5.80 -8.96
C THR A 63 -6.01 -5.17 -7.63
N ALA A 64 -5.20 -5.36 -6.58
CA ALA A 64 -5.41 -4.73 -5.29
C ALA A 64 -5.36 -3.20 -5.37
N ALA A 65 -4.38 -2.65 -6.09
CA ALA A 65 -4.28 -1.20 -6.33
C ALA A 65 -5.53 -0.65 -7.04
N LEU A 66 -6.03 -1.35 -8.05
CA LEU A 66 -7.28 -0.98 -8.74
C LEU A 66 -8.49 -1.01 -7.80
N LEU A 67 -8.62 -2.05 -6.97
CA LEU A 67 -9.69 -2.16 -5.99
C LEU A 67 -9.65 -1.02 -4.96
N PHE A 68 -8.47 -0.64 -4.49
CA PHE A 68 -8.31 0.52 -3.60
C PHE A 68 -8.70 1.84 -4.28
N ILE A 69 -8.38 2.01 -5.58
CA ILE A 69 -8.80 3.18 -6.34
C ILE A 69 -10.34 3.19 -6.50
N ILE A 70 -10.94 2.05 -6.79
CA ILE A 70 -12.40 1.91 -6.87
C ILE A 70 -13.05 2.27 -5.53
N GLU A 71 -12.51 1.77 -4.41
CA GLU A 71 -12.97 2.13 -3.06
C GLU A 71 -12.74 3.61 -2.75
N ALA A 72 -11.79 4.29 -3.38
CA ALA A 72 -11.57 5.74 -3.24
C ALA A 72 -12.55 6.57 -4.08
N VAL A 73 -13.00 6.07 -5.24
CA VAL A 73 -13.90 6.80 -6.17
C VAL A 73 -15.40 6.47 -6.02
N SER A 74 -15.77 5.19 -5.84
CA SER A 74 -17.17 4.72 -5.73
C SER A 74 -17.65 4.36 -4.30
N TYR A 75 -18.90 4.66 -3.94
CA TYR A 75 -19.51 4.31 -2.64
C TYR A 75 -19.76 2.80 -2.52
N THR A 76 -18.70 2.04 -2.21
CA THR A 76 -18.70 0.57 -2.16
C THR A 76 -18.90 0.00 -0.75
N HIS A 77 -19.23 0.84 0.25
CA HIS A 77 -19.42 0.41 1.65
C HIS A 77 -18.29 -0.49 2.17
N PHE A 78 -17.03 -0.16 1.88
CA PHE A 78 -15.84 -0.91 2.30
C PHE A 78 -15.60 -2.26 1.60
N VAL A 79 -16.49 -2.70 0.70
CA VAL A 79 -16.36 -4.00 0.01
C VAL A 79 -15.13 -4.03 -0.90
N ALA A 80 -14.85 -2.95 -1.64
CA ALA A 80 -13.69 -2.88 -2.52
C ALA A 80 -12.39 -2.72 -1.70
N GLY A 81 -12.44 -2.03 -0.56
CA GLY A 81 -11.32 -1.93 0.39
C GLY A 81 -10.93 -3.28 1.01
N ILE A 82 -11.92 -4.07 1.46
CA ILE A 82 -11.68 -5.40 2.05
C ILE A 82 -11.16 -6.38 0.99
N SER A 83 -11.82 -6.45 -0.17
CA SER A 83 -11.36 -7.32 -1.27
C SER A 83 -9.98 -6.92 -1.80
N GLY A 84 -9.68 -5.61 -1.87
CA GLY A 84 -8.34 -5.09 -2.19
C GLY A 84 -7.29 -5.52 -1.16
N THR A 85 -7.63 -5.48 0.13
CA THR A 85 -6.76 -5.94 1.22
C THR A 85 -6.44 -7.43 1.10
N VAL A 86 -7.45 -8.25 0.82
CA VAL A 86 -7.28 -9.70 0.62
C VAL A 86 -6.43 -9.98 -0.63
N ALA A 87 -6.70 -9.29 -1.75
CA ALA A 87 -5.92 -9.41 -2.97
C ALA A 87 -4.45 -8.99 -2.78
N PHE A 88 -4.21 -7.94 -2.00
CA PHE A 88 -2.87 -7.47 -1.66
C PHE A 88 -2.13 -8.47 -0.76
N ALA A 89 -2.81 -9.04 0.25
CA ALA A 89 -2.24 -10.08 1.11
C ALA A 89 -1.87 -11.34 0.30
N ALA A 90 -2.78 -11.82 -0.56
CA ALA A 90 -2.52 -12.95 -1.44
C ALA A 90 -1.38 -12.65 -2.43
N GLY A 91 -1.38 -11.47 -3.04
CA GLY A 91 -0.31 -11.02 -3.92
C GLY A 91 1.05 -11.00 -3.22
N SER A 92 1.11 -10.57 -1.96
CA SER A 92 2.37 -10.51 -1.20
C SER A 92 2.95 -11.89 -0.92
N CYS A 93 2.09 -12.88 -0.68
CA CYS A 93 2.49 -14.26 -0.43
C CYS A 93 3.01 -14.96 -1.69
N VAL A 94 2.47 -14.61 -2.87
CA VAL A 94 2.84 -15.22 -4.17
C VAL A 94 3.88 -14.39 -4.94
N LEU A 95 4.24 -13.19 -4.45
CA LEU A 95 5.16 -12.27 -5.12
C LEU A 95 6.54 -12.84 -5.38
N TYR A 96 7.04 -13.68 -4.47
CA TYR A 96 8.30 -14.39 -4.63
C TYR A 96 8.13 -15.87 -4.33
N ALA A 97 8.92 -16.71 -5.00
CA ALA A 97 8.91 -18.16 -4.81
C ALA A 97 10.17 -18.66 -4.07
N GLY A 98 10.08 -19.85 -3.48
CA GLY A 98 11.20 -20.51 -2.79
C GLY A 98 11.76 -19.72 -1.60
N SER A 99 13.08 -19.72 -1.43
CA SER A 99 13.78 -19.10 -0.29
C SER A 99 13.71 -17.56 -0.26
N ARG A 100 13.11 -16.92 -1.27
CA ARG A 100 12.92 -15.46 -1.34
C ARG A 100 11.50 -15.02 -0.99
N ARG A 101 10.64 -15.94 -0.55
CA ARG A 101 9.27 -15.65 -0.12
C ARG A 101 9.24 -14.58 0.96
N ILE A 102 8.24 -13.70 0.85
CA ILE A 102 7.93 -12.77 1.93
C ILE A 102 7.36 -13.57 3.10
N ALA A 103 7.81 -13.28 4.32
CA ALA A 103 7.28 -13.92 5.52
C ALA A 103 5.75 -13.68 5.57
N PRO A 104 4.91 -14.73 5.61
CA PRO A 104 3.45 -14.58 5.53
C PRO A 104 2.90 -13.65 6.61
N ALA A 105 3.44 -13.74 7.83
CA ALA A 105 3.06 -12.85 8.93
C ALA A 105 3.31 -11.37 8.59
N LEU A 106 4.45 -11.06 7.95
CA LEU A 106 4.80 -9.70 7.56
C LEU A 106 3.95 -9.21 6.37
N GLY A 107 3.75 -10.07 5.38
CA GLY A 107 2.88 -9.82 4.23
C GLY A 107 1.45 -9.48 4.66
N ILE A 108 0.85 -10.33 5.50
CA ILE A 108 -0.52 -10.17 5.99
C ILE A 108 -0.64 -8.94 6.90
N SER A 109 0.26 -8.77 7.87
CA SER A 109 0.20 -7.65 8.81
C SER A 109 0.27 -6.30 8.11
N LEU A 110 1.21 -6.15 7.17
CA LEU A 110 1.35 -4.91 6.40
C LEU A 110 0.18 -4.72 5.43
N SER A 111 -0.38 -5.80 4.88
CA SER A 111 -1.56 -5.72 4.02
C SER A 111 -2.77 -5.20 4.76
N VAL A 112 -3.03 -5.72 5.97
CA VAL A 112 -4.13 -5.25 6.82
C VAL A 112 -3.92 -3.80 7.23
N ALA A 113 -2.70 -3.43 7.65
CA ALA A 113 -2.38 -2.04 8.02
C ALA A 113 -2.59 -1.09 6.84
N PHE A 114 -2.08 -1.45 5.66
CA PHE A 114 -2.22 -0.66 4.45
C PHE A 114 -3.68 -0.54 4.02
N GLY A 115 -4.37 -1.67 3.91
CA GLY A 115 -5.77 -1.74 3.51
C GLY A 115 -6.70 -0.96 4.43
N ALA A 116 -6.54 -1.11 5.76
CA ALA A 116 -7.32 -0.36 6.74
C ALA A 116 -7.07 1.15 6.60
N THR A 117 -5.81 1.57 6.47
CA THR A 117 -5.46 2.99 6.35
C THR A 117 -6.07 3.60 5.09
N THR A 118 -5.88 2.94 3.93
CA THR A 118 -6.41 3.43 2.64
C THR A 118 -7.93 3.51 2.65
N THR A 119 -8.60 2.51 3.22
CA THR A 119 -10.07 2.44 3.31
C THR A 119 -10.63 3.52 4.23
N LEU A 120 -10.01 3.75 5.39
CA LEU A 120 -10.40 4.81 6.32
C LEU A 120 -10.22 6.21 5.71
N LEU A 121 -9.13 6.42 4.98
CA LEU A 121 -8.85 7.70 4.31
C LEU A 121 -9.80 7.96 3.14
N ALA A 122 -10.10 6.94 2.35
CA ALA A 122 -11.12 7.03 1.30
C ALA A 122 -12.47 7.47 1.88
N TYR A 123 -12.87 6.87 3.01
CA TYR A 123 -14.10 7.23 3.72
C TYR A 123 -14.07 8.67 4.26
N ALA A 124 -13.01 9.05 4.99
CA ALA A 124 -12.88 10.40 5.55
C ALA A 124 -12.84 11.48 4.45
N GLY A 125 -12.11 11.22 3.36
CA GLY A 125 -11.99 12.13 2.22
C GLY A 125 -13.32 12.34 1.50
N ARG A 126 -14.19 11.34 1.43
CA ARG A 126 -15.54 11.49 0.87
C ARG A 126 -16.47 12.27 1.77
N LYS A 127 -16.50 11.93 3.06
CA LYS A 127 -17.31 12.66 4.04
C LYS A 127 -16.96 14.15 4.05
N ALA A 128 -15.68 14.49 3.89
CA ALA A 128 -15.25 15.88 3.74
C ALA A 128 -15.73 16.57 2.45
N ARG A 129 -15.89 15.83 1.34
CA ARG A 129 -16.45 16.36 0.08
C ARG A 129 -17.95 16.55 0.15
N GLU A 130 -18.66 15.63 0.79
CA GLU A 130 -20.11 15.70 1.00
C GLU A 130 -20.49 16.92 1.85
N ASN A 131 -19.78 17.16 2.96
CA ASN A 131 -20.00 18.34 3.81
C ASN A 131 -19.80 19.66 3.05
N LYS A 132 -18.88 19.73 2.09
CA LYS A 132 -18.70 20.95 1.28
C LYS A 132 -19.80 21.18 0.26
N ARG A 133 -20.57 20.13 -0.08
CA ARG A 133 -21.64 20.21 -1.08
C ARG A 133 -22.99 20.58 -0.46
N SER A 134 -23.13 20.44 0.86
CA SER A 134 -24.32 20.91 1.62
C SER A 134 -24.29 22.40 1.94
N ASP A 135 -23.11 23.03 1.84
CA ASP A 135 -22.90 24.45 2.16
C ASP A 135 -23.02 25.37 0.92
N LEU A 136 -23.37 24.80 -0.25
CA LEU A 136 -23.59 25.48 -1.54
C LEU A 136 -25.07 25.42 -1.92
#